data_AF-D7DR69-F1
#
_entry.id   AF-D7DR69-F1
#
_cell.length_a   1.000
_cell.length_b   1.000
_cell.length_c   1.000
_cell.angle_alpha   90.00
_cell.angle_beta   90.00
_cell.angle_gamma   90.00
#
_symmetry.space_group_name_H-M   'P 1'
#
loop_
_entity.id
_entity.type
_entity.pdbx_description
1 polymer ?
#
loop_
_entity_poly.entity_id
_entity_poly.type
_entity_poly.pdbx_seq_one_letter_code
_entity_poly.pdbx_strand_id
1 'polypeptide(L)'
;MSSKKIENNKNENNKNNFKSPFENKICEICGKPAKTYRFGTILCESEECLSKAMNQRGGPAGHKLRVASIGTLNPVKISAAQEALERAVGSVLINSIDADSKVSDQPIGFDETFQGAYNRAKEAYDKASSMYGIGLEAGIVKIGEKRLDIHICVIYDSFRHTVGTSSGFQIPLEILSGIEQGVECGEIAGKLYGNPEIGKNVGLIGQLTDENIVRKDLCKQAITMALIPRLAQNMTTKF
;
A
#
# COMPACT_ATOMS: atom_id res chain seq x y z
N MET A 1 86.29 -1.54 5.90
CA MET A 1 84.93 -1.91 5.47
C MET A 1 83.97 -1.45 6.57
N SER A 2 83.29 -0.32 6.32
CA SER A 2 82.54 0.41 7.35
C SER A 2 81.11 -0.09 7.44
N SER A 3 80.71 -0.40 8.68
CA SER A 3 79.43 -0.91 9.14
C SER A 3 78.27 0.02 8.76
N LYS A 4 77.27 -0.47 8.02
CA LYS A 4 75.97 0.18 7.89
C LYS A 4 74.93 -0.59 8.70
N LYS A 5 74.41 0.09 9.73
CA LYS A 5 73.24 -0.28 10.51
C LYS A 5 72.04 -0.43 9.57
N ILE A 6 71.31 -1.54 9.69
CA ILE A 6 69.93 -1.65 9.21
C ILE A 6 69.09 -1.72 10.48
N GLU A 7 68.34 -0.65 10.72
CA GLU A 7 67.43 -0.50 11.85
C GLU A 7 66.24 -1.44 11.69
N ASN A 8 66.07 -2.34 12.67
CA ASN A 8 64.86 -3.11 12.88
C ASN A 8 63.78 -2.20 13.48
N ASN A 9 62.88 -1.68 12.65
CA ASN A 9 61.67 -1.01 13.11
C ASN A 9 60.70 -2.03 13.74
N LYS A 10 60.70 -2.09 15.08
CA LYS A 10 59.58 -2.60 15.86
C LYS A 10 58.45 -1.57 15.82
N ASN A 11 57.41 -1.84 15.03
CA ASN A 11 56.11 -1.17 15.19
C ASN A 11 55.15 -2.12 15.89
N GLU A 12 55.23 -2.16 17.22
CA GLU A 12 54.12 -2.56 18.08
C GLU A 12 53.16 -1.38 18.25
N ASN A 13 51.87 -1.70 18.39
CA ASN A 13 50.74 -0.84 18.77
C ASN A 13 50.05 -0.02 17.67
N ASN A 14 49.23 -0.70 16.87
CA ASN A 14 47.98 -0.12 16.38
C ASN A 14 46.79 -0.89 16.97
N LYS A 15 46.40 -0.53 18.21
CA LYS A 15 45.10 -0.91 18.75
C LYS A 15 44.04 -0.12 17.97
N ASN A 16 43.50 -0.73 16.93
CA ASN A 16 42.34 -0.20 16.22
C ASN A 16 41.18 -0.07 17.22
N ASN A 17 40.83 1.17 17.58
CA ASN A 17 39.62 1.52 18.32
C ASN A 17 38.40 1.20 17.46
N PHE A 18 37.97 -0.07 17.45
CA PHE A 18 36.73 -0.47 16.80
C PHE A 18 35.56 -0.02 17.69
N LYS A 19 35.01 1.16 17.39
CA LYS A 19 33.81 1.66 18.07
C LYS A 19 32.66 0.68 17.81
N SER A 20 31.96 0.30 18.87
CA SER A 20 30.77 -0.56 18.76
C SER A 20 29.77 0.07 17.77
N PRO A 21 29.17 -0.69 16.85
CA PRO A 21 28.16 -0.18 15.93
C PRO A 21 26.90 0.34 16.64
N PHE A 22 26.80 0.11 17.96
CA PHE A 22 25.71 0.59 18.82
C PHE A 22 26.10 1.77 19.72
N GLU A 23 27.29 2.36 19.53
CA GLU A 23 27.71 3.56 20.26
C GLU A 23 26.67 4.69 20.07
N ASN A 24 26.12 5.20 21.18
CA ASN A 24 25.03 6.20 21.22
C ASN A 24 23.68 5.77 20.62
N LYS A 25 23.46 4.47 20.35
CA LYS A 25 22.15 3.96 19.94
C LYS A 25 21.30 3.59 21.16
N ILE A 26 20.00 3.82 21.07
CA ILE A 26 19.00 3.47 22.10
C ILE A 26 18.09 2.35 21.60
N CYS A 27 17.64 1.52 22.53
CA CYS A 27 16.67 0.46 22.29
C CYS A 27 15.33 1.07 21.87
N GLU A 28 14.84 0.66 20.71
CA GLU A 28 13.56 1.15 20.16
C GLU A 28 12.34 0.70 20.97
N ILE A 29 12.49 -0.28 21.89
CA ILE A 29 11.41 -0.78 22.75
C ILE A 29 11.35 -0.10 24.12
N CYS A 30 12.50 0.13 24.77
CA CYS A 30 12.54 0.62 26.15
C CYS A 30 13.43 1.85 26.39
N GLY A 31 14.08 2.39 25.35
CA GLY A 31 14.92 3.58 25.44
C GLY A 31 16.28 3.40 26.13
N LYS A 32 16.60 2.23 26.70
CA LYS A 32 17.92 1.92 27.28
C LYS A 32 19.02 1.84 26.20
N PRO A 33 20.32 1.96 26.55
CA PRO A 33 21.40 1.79 25.58
C PRO A 33 21.28 0.48 24.80
N ALA A 34 21.37 0.57 23.47
CA ALA A 34 21.30 -0.58 22.60
C ALA A 34 22.63 -1.34 22.59
N LYS A 35 22.53 -2.65 22.39
CA LYS A 35 23.70 -3.55 22.33
C LYS A 35 23.60 -4.55 21.17
N THR A 36 22.41 -4.71 20.58
CA THR A 36 22.18 -5.68 19.52
C THR A 36 21.20 -5.17 18.47
N TYR A 37 21.25 -5.77 17.28
CA TYR A 37 20.25 -5.61 16.24
C TYR A 37 19.65 -6.99 15.97
N ARG A 38 18.42 -7.20 16.42
CA ARG A 38 17.68 -8.44 16.23
C ARG A 38 16.25 -8.12 15.87
N PHE A 39 15.64 -9.02 15.14
CA PHE A 39 14.25 -8.88 14.72
C PHE A 39 13.93 -7.63 13.86
N GLY A 40 14.94 -7.04 13.20
CA GLY A 40 14.76 -5.83 12.40
C GLY A 40 14.75 -4.54 13.20
N THR A 41 15.08 -4.60 14.49
CA THR A 41 14.96 -3.51 15.47
C THR A 41 16.27 -3.36 16.26
N ILE A 42 16.66 -2.13 16.58
CA ILE A 42 17.80 -1.85 17.48
C ILE A 42 17.34 -2.04 18.93
N LEU A 43 18.00 -2.94 19.67
CA LEU A 43 17.52 -3.42 20.96
C LEU A 43 18.59 -3.39 22.05
N CYS A 44 18.13 -3.30 23.30
CA CYS A 44 18.88 -3.78 24.44
C CYS A 44 18.80 -5.32 24.51
N GLU A 45 19.59 -5.95 25.39
CA GLU A 45 19.66 -7.41 25.51
C GLU A 45 18.68 -7.98 26.55
N SER A 46 17.68 -7.21 27.00
CA SER A 46 16.70 -7.76 27.94
C SER A 46 15.75 -8.73 27.25
N GLU A 47 15.43 -9.84 27.92
CA GLU A 47 14.50 -10.86 27.41
C GLU A 47 13.14 -10.25 27.06
N GLU A 48 12.66 -9.28 27.85
CA GLU A 48 11.41 -8.58 27.58
C GLU A 48 11.44 -7.81 26.24
N CYS A 49 12.53 -7.09 25.95
CA CYS A 49 12.65 -6.33 24.70
C CYS A 49 12.88 -7.25 23.50
N LEU A 50 13.63 -8.33 23.68
CA LEU A 50 13.82 -9.36 22.66
C LEU A 50 12.50 -10.06 22.34
N SER A 51 11.71 -10.43 23.35
CA SER A 51 10.40 -11.06 23.18
C SER A 51 9.39 -10.12 22.51
N LYS A 52 9.33 -8.85 22.94
CA LYS A 52 8.50 -7.82 22.31
C LYS A 52 8.88 -7.61 20.84
N ALA A 53 10.18 -7.47 20.53
CA ALA A 53 10.64 -7.30 19.16
C ALA A 53 10.41 -8.54 18.30
N MET A 54 10.59 -9.74 18.85
CA MET A 54 10.28 -11.02 18.18
C MET A 54 8.78 -11.11 17.84
N ASN A 55 7.89 -10.78 18.79
CA ASN A 55 6.45 -10.78 18.57
C ASN A 55 6.03 -9.72 17.53
N GLN A 56 6.60 -8.52 17.60
CA GLN A 56 6.40 -7.47 16.58
C GLN A 56 6.91 -7.90 15.19
N ARG A 57 7.92 -8.77 15.13
CA ARG A 57 8.45 -9.35 13.90
C ARG A 57 7.80 -10.69 13.52
N GLY A 58 6.66 -11.06 14.11
CA GLY A 58 5.88 -12.24 13.72
C GLY A 58 6.35 -13.58 14.30
N GLY A 59 6.99 -13.57 15.47
CA GLY A 59 7.25 -14.78 16.26
C GLY A 59 8.61 -15.46 15.99
N PRO A 60 8.82 -16.70 16.49
CA PRO A 60 10.13 -17.37 16.52
C PRO A 60 10.77 -17.62 15.14
N ALA A 61 9.95 -17.76 14.09
CA ALA A 61 10.40 -17.90 12.70
C ALA A 61 10.78 -16.55 12.04
N GLY A 62 10.50 -15.41 12.69
CA GLY A 62 11.01 -14.10 12.29
C GLY A 62 10.45 -13.53 10.98
N HIS A 63 9.29 -13.98 10.50
CA HIS A 63 8.62 -13.35 9.37
C HIS A 63 7.80 -12.15 9.86
N LYS A 64 8.33 -10.93 9.65
CA LYS A 64 7.58 -9.69 9.89
C LYS A 64 6.21 -9.83 9.22
N LEU A 65 5.13 -9.84 10.00
CA LEU A 65 3.77 -9.82 9.47
C LEU A 65 3.71 -8.64 8.48
N ARG A 66 3.51 -8.95 7.20
CA ARG A 66 3.33 -7.93 6.19
C ARG A 66 1.97 -7.30 6.48
N VAL A 67 1.94 -6.03 6.89
CA VAL A 67 0.70 -5.31 7.12
C VAL A 67 0.56 -4.27 6.01
N ALA A 68 -0.56 -4.24 5.31
CA ALA A 68 -0.93 -3.13 4.43
C ALA A 68 -2.20 -2.47 4.95
N SER A 69 -2.26 -1.14 4.88
CA SER A 69 -3.45 -0.38 5.26
C SER A 69 -4.21 0.05 4.02
N ILE A 70 -5.54 -0.10 4.02
CA ILE A 70 -6.41 0.36 2.93
C ILE A 70 -7.36 1.46 3.41
N GLY A 71 -7.44 2.57 2.68
CA GLY A 71 -8.25 3.75 3.02
C GLY A 71 -9.74 3.61 2.68
N THR A 72 -10.36 2.51 3.09
CA THR A 72 -11.80 2.26 2.93
C THR A 72 -12.31 1.21 3.93
N LEU A 73 -13.58 1.32 4.30
CA LEU A 73 -14.31 0.30 5.06
C LEU A 73 -15.15 -0.64 4.16
N ASN A 74 -15.11 -0.46 2.84
CA ASN A 74 -15.91 -1.27 1.93
C ASN A 74 -15.36 -2.72 1.86
N PRO A 75 -16.16 -3.74 2.22
CA PRO A 75 -15.70 -5.13 2.27
C PRO A 75 -15.25 -5.68 0.92
N VAL A 76 -15.83 -5.22 -0.19
CA VAL A 76 -15.42 -5.62 -1.55
C VAL A 76 -14.02 -5.10 -1.88
N LYS A 77 -13.73 -3.84 -1.54
CA LYS A 77 -12.39 -3.24 -1.75
C LYS A 77 -11.34 -3.91 -0.84
N ILE A 78 -11.69 -4.20 0.42
CA ILE A 78 -10.81 -4.89 1.37
C ILE A 78 -10.49 -6.31 0.88
N SER A 79 -11.50 -7.08 0.48
CA SER A 79 -11.32 -8.43 -0.06
C SER A 79 -10.48 -8.43 -1.34
N ALA A 80 -10.70 -7.48 -2.25
CA ALA A 80 -9.88 -7.33 -3.45
C ALA A 80 -8.41 -7.04 -3.13
N ALA A 81 -8.14 -6.18 -2.13
CA ALA A 81 -6.79 -5.87 -1.69
C ALA A 81 -6.08 -7.07 -1.05
N GLN A 82 -6.78 -7.83 -0.21
CA GLN A 82 -6.27 -9.08 0.36
C GLN A 82 -5.85 -10.04 -0.76
N GLU A 83 -6.75 -10.35 -1.70
CA GLU A 83 -6.47 -11.30 -2.79
C GLU A 83 -5.33 -10.84 -3.72
N ALA A 84 -5.26 -9.54 -4.03
CA ALA A 84 -4.23 -8.99 -4.92
C ALA A 84 -2.85 -8.99 -4.24
N LEU A 85 -2.77 -8.54 -2.99
CA LEU A 85 -1.51 -8.50 -2.25
C LEU A 85 -1.01 -9.89 -1.89
N GLU A 86 -1.87 -10.81 -1.46
CA GLU A 86 -1.45 -12.18 -1.14
C GLU A 86 -0.75 -12.86 -2.31
N ARG A 87 -1.26 -12.67 -3.53
CA ARG A 87 -0.62 -13.19 -4.74
C ARG A 87 0.74 -12.53 -5.03
N ALA A 88 0.86 -11.24 -4.74
CA ALA A 88 2.06 -10.47 -5.10
C ALA A 88 3.19 -10.56 -4.06
N VAL A 89 2.84 -10.58 -2.78
CA VAL A 89 3.82 -10.52 -1.67
C VAL A 89 3.70 -11.68 -0.69
N GLY A 90 2.78 -12.63 -0.88
CA GLY A 90 2.49 -13.70 0.08
C GLY A 90 1.63 -13.21 1.25
N SER A 91 1.60 -13.98 2.34
CA SER A 91 0.77 -13.68 3.51
C SER A 91 0.91 -12.21 3.98
N VAL A 92 -0.23 -11.54 4.05
CA VAL A 92 -0.38 -10.12 4.38
C VAL A 92 -1.63 -9.93 5.23
N LEU A 93 -1.58 -9.03 6.20
CA LEU A 93 -2.73 -8.57 6.97
C LEU A 93 -3.20 -7.23 6.38
N ILE A 94 -4.48 -7.15 6.00
CA ILE A 94 -5.10 -5.89 5.58
C ILE A 94 -5.73 -5.20 6.78
N ASN A 95 -5.28 -3.98 7.05
CA ASN A 95 -5.87 -3.09 8.04
C ASN A 95 -6.75 -2.06 7.33
N SER A 96 -8.06 -2.04 7.60
CA SER A 96 -8.98 -1.08 7.00
C SER A 96 -9.04 0.21 7.81
N ILE A 97 -8.82 1.33 7.14
CA ILE A 97 -8.85 2.68 7.70
C ILE A 97 -9.99 3.46 7.06
N ASP A 98 -10.83 4.08 7.88
CA ASP A 98 -11.75 5.10 7.39
C ASP A 98 -10.95 6.36 7.06
N ALA A 99 -10.76 6.59 5.77
CA ALA A 99 -9.94 7.67 5.23
C ALA A 99 -10.80 8.56 4.32
N ASP A 100 -10.56 9.86 4.37
CA ASP A 100 -11.27 10.83 3.54
C ASP A 100 -10.58 10.95 2.16
N SER A 101 -11.36 10.92 1.07
CA SER A 101 -10.85 11.17 -0.28
C SER A 101 -10.51 12.64 -0.51
N LYS A 102 -11.12 13.57 0.23
CA LYS A 102 -10.97 15.02 0.10
C LYS A 102 -11.21 15.55 -1.33
N VAL A 103 -12.05 14.84 -2.08
CA VAL A 103 -12.54 15.18 -3.43
C VAL A 103 -14.04 14.90 -3.49
N SER A 104 -14.70 15.17 -4.62
CA SER A 104 -16.12 14.84 -4.82
C SER A 104 -16.42 13.36 -4.53
N ASP A 105 -17.63 13.06 -4.03
CA ASP A 105 -18.11 11.68 -3.86
C ASP A 105 -18.21 10.92 -5.20
N GLN A 106 -18.36 11.66 -6.31
CA GLN A 106 -18.29 11.14 -7.67
C GLN A 106 -17.22 11.90 -8.46
N PRO A 107 -15.94 11.47 -8.38
CA PRO A 107 -14.84 12.10 -9.11
C PRO A 107 -15.03 12.06 -10.63
N ILE A 108 -14.68 13.17 -11.29
CA ILE A 108 -14.74 13.30 -12.75
C ILE A 108 -13.34 13.55 -13.30
N GLY A 109 -12.94 12.72 -14.25
CA GLY A 109 -11.63 12.77 -14.88
C GLY A 109 -10.56 12.00 -14.10
N PHE A 110 -9.42 11.81 -14.74
CA PHE A 110 -8.32 11.03 -14.16
C PHE A 110 -7.70 11.73 -12.96
N ASP A 111 -7.51 13.05 -13.03
CA ASP A 111 -6.76 13.80 -12.01
C ASP A 111 -7.48 13.82 -10.65
N GLU A 112 -8.79 14.11 -10.63
CA GLU A 112 -9.57 14.10 -9.39
C GLU A 112 -9.68 12.68 -8.81
N THR A 113 -9.95 11.68 -9.67
CA THR A 113 -10.04 10.28 -9.24
C THR A 113 -8.71 9.79 -8.67
N PHE A 114 -7.60 10.14 -9.30
CA PHE A 114 -6.26 9.87 -8.79
C PHE A 114 -6.02 10.56 -7.45
N GLN A 115 -6.39 11.84 -7.32
CA GLN A 115 -6.19 12.60 -6.09
C GLN A 115 -6.97 11.99 -4.92
N GLY A 116 -8.21 11.54 -5.14
CA GLY A 116 -8.99 10.81 -4.14
C GLY A 116 -8.32 9.51 -3.70
N ALA A 117 -7.85 8.70 -4.66
CA ALA A 117 -7.11 7.47 -4.38
C ALA A 117 -5.80 7.76 -3.63
N TYR A 118 -5.04 8.79 -4.03
CA TYR A 118 -3.81 9.18 -3.37
C TYR A 118 -4.04 9.64 -1.93
N ASN A 119 -5.04 10.49 -1.69
CA ASN A 119 -5.38 10.98 -0.36
C ASN A 119 -5.74 9.82 0.58
N ARG A 120 -6.59 8.90 0.13
CA ARG A 120 -6.93 7.68 0.88
C ARG A 120 -5.71 6.81 1.16
N ALA A 121 -4.85 6.59 0.17
CA ALA A 121 -3.64 5.77 0.32
C ALA A 121 -2.68 6.36 1.36
N LYS A 122 -2.42 7.67 1.26
CA LYS A 122 -1.53 8.39 2.17
C LYS A 122 -2.08 8.41 3.60
N GLU A 123 -3.37 8.72 3.76
CA GLU A 123 -3.99 8.77 5.08
C GLU A 123 -4.04 7.39 5.75
N ALA A 124 -4.30 6.32 4.98
CA ALA A 124 -4.25 4.95 5.50
C ALA A 124 -2.83 4.55 5.95
N TYR A 125 -1.79 4.99 5.24
CA TYR A 125 -0.40 4.79 5.63
C TYR A 125 -0.05 5.57 6.90
N ASP A 126 -0.43 6.85 6.96
CA ASP A 126 -0.07 7.74 8.07
C ASP A 126 -0.76 7.35 9.39
N LYS A 127 -1.98 6.78 9.33
CA LYS A 127 -2.76 6.36 10.51
C LYS A 127 -2.33 5.00 11.08
N ALA A 128 -1.56 4.19 10.35
CA ALA A 128 -1.20 2.84 10.80
C ALA A 128 0.16 2.37 10.26
N SER A 129 0.99 1.83 11.16
CA SER A 129 2.29 1.24 10.82
C SER A 129 2.12 0.06 9.85
N SER A 130 2.33 0.32 8.56
CA SER A 130 2.12 -0.61 7.45
C SER A 130 3.25 -0.49 6.43
N MET A 131 3.45 -1.54 5.64
CA MET A 131 4.40 -1.50 4.52
C MET A 131 3.88 -0.63 3.38
N TYR A 132 2.55 -0.63 3.18
CA TYR A 132 1.86 0.10 2.13
C TYR A 132 0.57 0.72 2.64
N GLY A 133 0.27 1.93 2.17
CA GLY A 133 -1.06 2.50 2.14
C GLY A 133 -1.68 2.30 0.77
N ILE A 134 -2.94 1.87 0.73
CA ILE A 134 -3.69 1.57 -0.49
C ILE A 134 -4.93 2.44 -0.53
N GLY A 135 -5.11 3.15 -1.65
CA GLY A 135 -6.32 3.90 -1.94
C GLY A 135 -6.92 3.44 -3.26
N LEU A 136 -8.24 3.32 -3.28
CA LEU A 136 -9.02 2.90 -4.45
C LEU A 136 -10.19 3.85 -4.61
N GLU A 137 -10.26 4.53 -5.74
CA GLU A 137 -11.32 5.47 -6.07
C GLU A 137 -11.95 5.11 -7.41
N ALA A 138 -13.28 5.12 -7.47
CA ALA A 138 -14.00 4.99 -8.72
C ALA A 138 -14.28 6.39 -9.26
N GLY A 139 -14.22 6.57 -10.57
CA GLY A 139 -14.47 7.86 -11.19
C GLY A 139 -14.88 7.73 -12.64
N ILE A 140 -15.38 8.82 -13.19
CA ILE A 140 -15.89 8.87 -14.55
C ILE A 140 -14.90 9.59 -15.45
N VAL A 141 -14.37 8.91 -16.47
CA VAL A 141 -13.44 9.49 -17.45
C VAL A 141 -14.07 9.61 -18.83
N LYS A 142 -13.50 10.46 -19.67
CA LYS A 142 -13.94 10.68 -21.05
C LYS A 142 -13.02 9.96 -22.03
N ILE A 143 -13.59 9.17 -22.94
CA ILE A 143 -12.89 8.62 -24.11
C ILE A 143 -13.72 8.94 -25.36
N GLY A 144 -13.17 9.74 -26.26
CA GLY A 144 -13.96 10.34 -27.36
C GLY A 144 -15.15 11.11 -26.79
N GLU A 145 -16.35 10.79 -27.24
CA GLU A 145 -17.60 11.39 -26.73
C GLU A 145 -18.21 10.60 -25.55
N LYS A 146 -17.68 9.42 -25.24
CA LYS A 146 -18.25 8.51 -24.24
C LYS A 146 -17.70 8.82 -22.85
N ARG A 147 -18.50 8.45 -21.84
CA ARG A 147 -18.09 8.43 -20.43
C ARG A 147 -17.94 6.99 -19.99
N LEU A 148 -16.85 6.72 -19.28
CA LEU A 148 -16.53 5.41 -18.76
C LEU A 148 -16.35 5.49 -17.25
N ASP A 149 -16.85 4.47 -16.55
CA ASP A 149 -16.48 4.20 -15.16
C ASP A 149 -15.14 3.47 -15.13
N ILE A 150 -14.23 3.90 -14.26
CA ILE A 150 -12.93 3.27 -14.03
C ILE A 150 -12.61 3.34 -12.54
N HIS A 151 -11.84 2.36 -12.05
CA HIS A 151 -11.21 2.45 -10.74
C HIS A 151 -9.71 2.79 -10.86
N ILE A 152 -9.24 3.77 -10.09
CA ILE A 152 -7.82 4.09 -9.92
C ILE A 152 -7.36 3.60 -8.55
N CYS A 153 -6.22 2.91 -8.55
CA CYS A 153 -5.53 2.47 -7.34
C CYS A 153 -4.20 3.22 -7.18
N VAL A 154 -3.91 3.65 -5.96
CA VAL A 154 -2.62 4.19 -5.55
C VAL A 154 -2.05 3.35 -4.42
N ILE A 155 -0.78 2.95 -4.54
CA ILE A 155 -0.02 2.27 -3.49
C ILE A 155 1.15 3.16 -3.04
N TYR A 156 1.13 3.57 -1.78
CA TYR A 156 2.07 4.51 -1.17
C TYR A 156 2.92 3.84 -0.09
N ASP A 157 4.22 4.18 0.00
CA ASP A 157 5.18 3.57 0.94
C ASP A 157 6.09 4.57 1.67
N SER A 158 5.65 5.82 1.84
CA SER A 158 6.42 7.00 2.33
C SER A 158 7.50 7.56 1.40
N PHE A 159 8.08 6.76 0.52
CA PHE A 159 9.13 7.20 -0.40
C PHE A 159 8.57 7.56 -1.77
N ARG A 160 7.61 6.75 -2.25
CA ARG A 160 6.98 6.89 -3.55
C ARG A 160 5.54 6.41 -3.54
N HIS A 161 4.85 6.70 -4.64
CA HIS A 161 3.59 6.05 -4.96
C HIS A 161 3.68 5.36 -6.33
N THR A 162 2.84 4.35 -6.52
CA THR A 162 2.60 3.70 -7.81
C THR A 162 1.11 3.73 -8.11
N VAL A 163 0.77 3.74 -9.40
CA VAL A 163 -0.61 3.93 -9.86
C VAL A 163 -0.98 2.79 -10.79
N GLY A 164 -2.22 2.35 -10.71
CA GLY A 164 -2.81 1.40 -11.65
C GLY A 164 -4.29 1.66 -11.81
N THR A 165 -4.85 1.24 -12.93
CA THR A 165 -6.28 1.39 -13.21
C THR A 165 -6.91 0.03 -13.48
N SER A 166 -8.22 -0.08 -13.28
CA SER A 166 -9.00 -1.17 -13.86
C SER A 166 -9.18 -0.95 -15.36
N SER A 167 -9.76 -1.94 -16.04
CA SER A 167 -10.50 -1.69 -17.27
C SER A 167 -11.65 -0.72 -16.99
N GLY A 168 -11.97 0.13 -17.97
CA GLY A 168 -13.16 0.96 -17.93
C GLY A 168 -14.29 0.38 -18.77
N PHE A 169 -15.53 0.77 -18.47
CA PHE A 169 -16.71 0.41 -19.25
C PHE A 169 -17.61 1.63 -19.47
N GLN A 170 -18.27 1.69 -20.62
CA GLN A 170 -19.15 2.82 -20.94
C GLN A 170 -20.37 2.82 -20.02
N ILE A 171 -20.66 3.97 -19.40
CA ILE A 171 -21.83 4.12 -18.55
C ILE A 171 -23.09 4.42 -19.39
N PRO A 172 -24.28 3.92 -18.98
CA PRO A 172 -25.57 4.30 -19.56
C PRO A 172 -25.82 5.82 -19.46
N LEU A 173 -26.53 6.39 -20.43
CA LEU A 173 -26.82 7.83 -20.46
C LEU A 173 -27.73 8.26 -19.30
N GLU A 174 -28.63 7.38 -18.89
CA GLU A 174 -29.53 7.57 -17.76
C GLU A 174 -28.72 7.78 -16.46
N ILE A 175 -27.66 6.99 -16.28
CA ILE A 175 -26.75 7.12 -15.13
C ILE A 175 -25.94 8.41 -15.24
N LEU A 176 -25.40 8.73 -16.42
CA LEU A 176 -24.65 9.97 -16.62
C LEU A 176 -25.50 11.22 -16.30
N SER A 177 -26.77 11.23 -16.72
CA SER A 177 -27.67 12.36 -16.48
C SER A 177 -27.92 12.63 -14.99
N GLY A 178 -27.95 11.59 -14.15
CA GLY A 178 -28.08 11.74 -12.70
C GLY A 178 -26.77 12.18 -12.05
N ILE A 179 -25.62 11.71 -12.55
CA ILE A 179 -24.30 12.15 -12.08
C ILE A 179 -24.11 13.65 -12.34
N GLU A 180 -24.55 14.14 -13.50
CA GLU A 180 -24.53 15.57 -13.83
C GLU A 180 -25.42 16.42 -12.90
N GLN A 181 -26.37 15.80 -12.21
CA GLN A 181 -27.22 16.42 -11.19
C GLN A 181 -26.64 16.27 -9.76
N GLY A 182 -25.44 15.71 -9.63
CA GLY A 182 -24.77 15.49 -8.35
C GLY A 182 -25.23 14.26 -7.59
N VAL A 183 -25.95 13.34 -8.24
CA VAL A 183 -26.38 12.07 -7.62
C VAL A 183 -25.29 11.01 -7.83
N GLU A 184 -24.98 10.25 -6.80
CA GLU A 184 -23.99 9.17 -6.90
C GLU A 184 -24.43 8.06 -7.87
N CYS A 185 -23.47 7.52 -8.62
CA CYS A 185 -23.72 6.43 -9.58
C CYS A 185 -24.44 5.23 -8.94
N GLY A 186 -24.07 4.87 -7.70
CA GLY A 186 -24.65 3.72 -6.99
C GLY A 186 -26.13 3.92 -6.67
N GLU A 187 -26.53 5.14 -6.31
CA GLU A 187 -27.93 5.46 -6.00
C GLU A 187 -28.79 5.42 -7.28
N ILE A 188 -28.30 5.99 -8.37
CA ILE A 188 -29.02 5.99 -9.65
C ILE A 188 -29.17 4.56 -10.16
N ALA A 189 -28.09 3.77 -10.14
CA ALA A 189 -28.12 2.38 -10.54
C ALA A 189 -29.09 1.57 -9.67
N GLY A 190 -29.14 1.82 -8.36
CA GLY A 190 -30.04 1.12 -7.46
C GLY A 190 -31.51 1.41 -7.76
N LYS A 191 -31.84 2.64 -8.12
CA LYS A 191 -33.19 3.01 -8.60
C LYS A 191 -33.50 2.38 -9.96
N LEU A 192 -32.57 2.45 -10.91
CA LEU A 192 -32.77 2.01 -12.29
C LEU A 192 -32.95 0.49 -12.40
N TYR A 193 -32.20 -0.28 -11.61
CA TYR A 193 -32.19 -1.74 -11.67
C TYR A 193 -32.90 -2.41 -10.48
N GLY A 194 -33.53 -1.63 -9.60
CA GLY A 194 -34.30 -2.16 -8.46
C GLY A 194 -33.45 -2.83 -7.37
N ASN A 195 -32.17 -2.48 -7.26
CA ASN A 195 -31.23 -3.05 -6.28
C ASN A 195 -30.47 -1.93 -5.53
N PRO A 196 -30.96 -1.48 -4.36
CA PRO A 196 -30.33 -0.39 -3.59
C PRO A 196 -28.88 -0.67 -3.18
N GLU A 197 -28.50 -1.94 -3.06
CA GLU A 197 -27.17 -2.36 -2.59
C GLU A 197 -26.22 -2.66 -3.76
N ILE A 198 -26.60 -2.37 -5.01
CA ILE A 198 -25.77 -2.57 -6.20
C ILE A 198 -24.40 -1.89 -6.06
N GLY A 199 -24.37 -0.69 -5.47
CA GLY A 199 -23.15 0.05 -5.21
C GLY A 199 -22.23 -0.63 -4.19
N LYS A 200 -22.75 -1.44 -3.26
CA LYS A 200 -21.94 -2.07 -2.20
C LYS A 200 -21.52 -3.51 -2.51
N ASN A 201 -22.15 -4.16 -3.48
CA ASN A 201 -21.92 -5.57 -3.83
C ASN A 201 -21.27 -5.73 -5.22
N VAL A 202 -22.03 -6.22 -6.19
CA VAL A 202 -21.56 -6.58 -7.55
C VAL A 202 -21.18 -5.36 -8.41
N GLY A 203 -21.63 -4.15 -8.02
CA GLY A 203 -21.41 -2.91 -8.77
C GLY A 203 -22.27 -2.80 -10.03
N LEU A 204 -22.28 -1.60 -10.62
CA LEU A 204 -22.94 -1.36 -11.91
C LEU A 204 -22.43 -2.32 -12.99
N ILE A 205 -21.12 -2.60 -13.01
CA ILE A 205 -20.53 -3.57 -13.95
C ILE A 205 -21.14 -4.97 -13.83
N GLY A 206 -21.40 -5.45 -12.62
CA GLY A 206 -22.01 -6.76 -12.40
C GLY A 206 -23.41 -6.82 -12.98
N GLN A 207 -24.20 -5.76 -12.80
CA GLN A 207 -25.52 -5.66 -13.41
C GLN A 207 -25.48 -5.58 -14.94
N LEU A 208 -24.54 -4.82 -15.50
CA LEU A 208 -24.44 -4.64 -16.96
C LEU A 208 -23.84 -5.84 -17.70
N THR A 209 -23.11 -6.70 -16.98
CA THR A 209 -22.43 -7.86 -17.56
C THR A 209 -23.05 -9.19 -17.16
N ASP A 210 -24.20 -9.19 -16.47
CA ASP A 210 -24.81 -10.41 -15.93
C ASP A 210 -23.80 -11.20 -15.06
N GLU A 211 -23.13 -10.47 -14.18
CA GLU A 211 -22.09 -10.93 -13.23
C GLU A 211 -20.84 -11.59 -13.85
N ASN A 212 -20.65 -11.53 -15.18
CA ASN A 212 -19.42 -11.99 -15.82
C ASN A 212 -18.18 -11.20 -15.35
N ILE A 213 -18.37 -9.92 -14.99
CA ILE A 213 -17.36 -9.11 -14.30
C ILE A 213 -18.04 -8.37 -13.15
N VAL A 214 -17.51 -8.50 -11.92
CA VAL A 214 -18.04 -7.79 -10.76
C VAL A 214 -17.09 -6.71 -10.25
N ARG A 215 -17.59 -5.80 -9.39
CA ARG A 215 -16.82 -4.71 -8.78
C ARG A 215 -15.51 -5.19 -8.14
N LYS A 216 -15.53 -6.36 -7.50
CA LYS A 216 -14.34 -6.96 -6.89
C LYS A 216 -13.22 -7.19 -7.91
N ASP A 217 -13.56 -7.62 -9.11
CA ASP A 217 -12.58 -7.88 -10.17
C ASP A 217 -11.93 -6.60 -10.66
N LEU A 218 -12.70 -5.53 -10.88
CA LEU A 218 -12.15 -4.22 -11.23
C LEU A 218 -11.22 -3.68 -10.14
N CYS A 219 -11.61 -3.77 -8.86
CA CYS A 219 -10.76 -3.39 -7.74
C CYS A 219 -9.46 -4.20 -7.72
N LYS A 220 -9.56 -5.53 -7.80
CA LYS A 220 -8.41 -6.45 -7.78
C LYS A 220 -7.47 -6.18 -8.94
N GLN A 221 -8.02 -5.92 -10.13
CA GLN A 221 -7.26 -5.56 -11.32
C GLN A 221 -6.50 -4.25 -11.11
N ALA A 222 -7.15 -3.18 -10.65
CA ALA A 222 -6.51 -1.89 -10.41
C ALA A 222 -5.34 -1.99 -9.41
N ILE A 223 -5.52 -2.75 -8.32
CA ILE A 223 -4.46 -3.00 -7.33
C ILE A 223 -3.31 -3.79 -7.95
N THR A 224 -3.63 -4.83 -8.73
CA THR A 224 -2.62 -5.64 -9.43
C THR A 224 -1.80 -4.79 -10.39
N MET A 225 -2.44 -3.88 -11.14
CA MET A 225 -1.75 -2.94 -12.02
C MET A 225 -0.84 -1.98 -11.23
N ALA A 226 -1.33 -1.45 -10.09
CA ALA A 226 -0.53 -0.56 -9.24
C ALA A 226 0.66 -1.28 -8.58
N LEU A 227 0.60 -2.61 -8.44
CA LEU A 227 1.69 -3.44 -7.93
C LEU A 227 2.79 -3.71 -8.97
N ILE A 228 2.55 -3.52 -10.28
CA ILE A 228 3.52 -3.84 -11.34
C ILE A 228 4.92 -3.26 -11.04
N PRO A 229 5.09 -1.96 -10.70
CA PRO A 229 6.42 -1.40 -10.40
C PRO A 229 7.01 -1.82 -9.05
N ARG A 230 6.32 -2.68 -8.31
CA ARG A 230 6.66 -3.18 -6.97
C ARG A 230 6.87 -4.70 -6.95
N LEU A 231 6.55 -5.41 -8.03
CA LEU A 231 6.75 -6.87 -8.13
C LEU A 231 8.25 -7.19 -8.13
N ALA A 232 8.62 -8.29 -7.48
CA ALA A 232 10.02 -8.71 -7.33
C ALA A 232 10.74 -8.85 -8.68
N GLN A 233 10.05 -9.38 -9.70
CA GLN A 233 10.57 -9.53 -11.05
C GLN A 233 10.86 -8.20 -11.78
N ASN A 234 10.28 -7.09 -11.30
CA ASN A 234 10.38 -5.78 -11.92
C ASN A 234 11.30 -4.81 -11.15
N MET A 235 12.03 -5.28 -10.13
CA MET A 235 12.86 -4.42 -9.28
C MET A 235 14.00 -3.70 -10.02
N THR A 236 14.46 -4.23 -11.15
CA THR A 236 15.51 -3.61 -11.99
C THR A 236 14.94 -2.75 -13.11
N THR A 237 13.62 -2.79 -13.34
CA THR A 237 12.95 -2.02 -14.39
C THR A 237 12.70 -0.59 -13.92
N LYS A 238 13.00 0.39 -14.78
CA LYS A 238 12.67 1.80 -14.54
C LYS A 238 11.27 2.08 -15.09
N PHE A 239 10.39 2.53 -14.23
CA PHE A 239 9.03 2.99 -14.54
C PHE A 239 8.95 4.51 -14.44
#